data_AF-A0A521PH09-F1
#
_entry.id   AF-A0A521PH09-F1
#
_cell.length_a   1.000
_cell.length_b   1.000
_cell.length_c   1.000
_cell.angle_alpha   90.00
_cell.angle_beta   90.00
_cell.angle_gamma   90.00
#
_symmetry.space_group_name_H-M   'P 1'
#
loop_
_entity.id
_entity.type
_entity.pdbx_description
1 polymer ?
#
loop_
_entity_poly.entity_id
_entity_poly.type
_entity_poly.pdbx_seq_one_letter_code
_entity_poly.pdbx_strand_id
1 'polypeptide(L)'
;MIVDKLKFLALAATVALAGCATSSAPQKPVKKGPYVGVDGALASRASAFEAYTRKATAIDASFSGPGEIAERLRTAAGYEPKELEAGMIAYAALAAMQEPSFVAGVRAKGRDVSRRLAADPDAAMDLPGASAAAARANAALARRGEALADAGARVKKASYSVQHQPWSRARLTNGPQRLAAVKQAAGYRADPADRGRLTAALAEGGRRGGTSPVVSRGVALAALSVLGQDGAGRSLLSEPRSGQCLRIAKLNYHQCLAAAGTHYEDIYCLGVHAMTDPGQCVVEATKPAKMRRASLD
;
A
#
# COMPACT_ATOMS: atom_id res chain seq x y z
N MET A 1 90.03 3.90 -9.58
CA MET A 1 90.16 2.43 -9.52
C MET A 1 88.80 1.84 -9.84
N ILE A 2 88.74 1.06 -10.94
CA ILE A 2 87.87 -0.11 -11.19
C ILE A 2 86.36 0.15 -10.96
N VAL A 3 85.60 0.66 -11.93
CA VAL A 3 84.86 -0.10 -12.98
C VAL A 3 84.06 -1.28 -12.44
N ASP A 4 82.77 -1.08 -12.20
CA ASP A 4 81.79 -2.16 -12.17
C ASP A 4 80.67 -1.90 -13.18
N LYS A 5 80.46 -2.90 -14.04
CA LYS A 5 79.71 -2.83 -15.29
C LYS A 5 78.21 -2.96 -15.04
N LEU A 6 77.46 -1.95 -15.47
CA LEU A 6 76.00 -2.00 -15.63
C LEU A 6 75.66 -2.93 -16.80
N LYS A 7 75.03 -4.09 -16.53
CA LYS A 7 74.44 -4.95 -17.56
C LYS A 7 73.01 -4.48 -17.85
N PHE A 8 72.81 -3.96 -19.06
CA PHE A 8 71.49 -3.71 -19.63
C PHE A 8 70.79 -5.04 -19.93
N LEU A 9 69.59 -5.22 -19.38
CA LEU A 9 68.61 -6.21 -19.85
C LEU A 9 67.36 -5.43 -20.29
N ALA A 10 67.22 -5.29 -21.60
CA ALA A 10 66.01 -4.77 -22.22
C ALA A 10 64.93 -5.85 -22.19
N LEU A 11 63.90 -5.66 -21.37
CA LEU A 11 62.71 -6.50 -21.37
C LEU A 11 61.60 -5.75 -22.13
N ALA A 12 61.30 -6.23 -23.34
CA ALA A 12 60.15 -5.76 -24.12
C ALA A 12 58.85 -6.20 -23.42
N ALA A 13 58.11 -5.25 -22.85
CA ALA A 13 56.79 -5.50 -22.29
C ALA A 13 55.74 -5.50 -23.41
N THR A 14 55.32 -6.69 -23.83
CA THR A 14 54.14 -6.90 -24.67
C THR A 14 52.88 -6.48 -23.91
N VAL A 15 52.18 -5.46 -24.41
CA VAL A 15 50.84 -5.07 -23.94
C VAL A 15 49.83 -6.11 -24.42
N ALA A 16 49.35 -6.96 -23.50
CA ALA A 16 48.21 -7.82 -23.74
C ALA A 16 46.92 -7.05 -23.39
N LEU A 17 46.11 -6.69 -24.40
CA LEU A 17 44.74 -6.21 -24.19
C LEU A 17 43.86 -7.38 -23.74
N ALA A 18 43.72 -7.55 -22.42
CA ALA A 18 42.71 -8.43 -21.84
C ALA A 18 41.34 -7.73 -21.92
N GLY A 19 40.55 -8.06 -22.93
CA GLY A 19 39.13 -7.75 -22.96
C GLY A 19 38.41 -8.48 -21.83
N CYS A 20 37.76 -7.75 -20.94
CA CYS A 20 36.89 -8.32 -19.92
C CYS A 20 35.64 -8.94 -20.59
N ALA A 21 35.76 -10.21 -20.98
CA ALA A 21 34.61 -11.05 -21.29
C ALA A 21 33.92 -11.42 -19.97
N THR A 22 32.93 -10.63 -19.56
CA THR A 22 32.03 -11.00 -18.47
C THR A 22 31.22 -12.21 -18.91
N SER A 23 31.62 -13.39 -18.45
CA SER A 23 30.91 -14.64 -18.68
C SER A 23 29.58 -14.62 -17.91
N SER A 24 28.51 -14.21 -18.58
CA SER A 24 27.14 -14.30 -18.07
C SER A 24 26.75 -15.76 -17.87
N ALA A 25 26.72 -16.23 -16.63
CA ALA A 25 26.17 -17.54 -16.31
C ALA A 25 24.72 -17.64 -16.84
N PRO A 26 24.27 -18.79 -17.37
CA PRO A 26 22.90 -18.94 -17.85
C PRO A 26 21.94 -18.80 -16.66
N GLN A 27 21.14 -17.75 -16.64
CA GLN A 27 20.07 -17.61 -15.66
C GLN A 27 19.05 -18.73 -15.91
N LYS A 28 18.86 -19.60 -14.91
CA LYS A 28 17.77 -20.57 -14.88
C LYS A 28 16.45 -19.82 -15.10
N PRO A 29 15.53 -20.32 -15.95
CA PRO A 29 14.28 -19.65 -16.22
C PRO A 29 13.49 -19.48 -14.92
N VAL A 30 13.29 -18.23 -14.51
CA VAL A 30 12.43 -17.88 -13.39
C VAL A 30 11.02 -18.40 -13.71
N LYS A 31 10.48 -19.27 -12.86
CA LYS A 31 9.07 -19.70 -12.97
C LYS A 31 8.20 -18.45 -12.99
N LYS A 32 7.52 -18.21 -14.12
CA LYS A 32 6.58 -17.10 -14.30
C LYS A 32 5.49 -17.22 -13.24
N GLY A 33 5.50 -16.33 -12.25
CA GLY A 33 4.41 -16.22 -11.27
C GLY A 33 3.08 -15.84 -11.96
N PRO A 34 1.94 -15.95 -11.26
CA PRO A 34 0.59 -15.79 -11.84
C PRO A 34 0.26 -14.38 -12.39
N TYR A 35 1.22 -13.46 -12.39
CA TYR A 35 1.04 -12.04 -12.74
C TYR A 35 1.69 -11.62 -14.07
N VAL A 36 2.10 -12.56 -14.93
CA VAL A 36 2.58 -12.21 -16.28
C VAL A 36 1.41 -11.66 -17.09
N GLY A 37 1.33 -10.34 -17.20
CA GLY A 37 0.29 -9.61 -17.94
C GLY A 37 -0.39 -8.46 -17.19
N VAL A 38 -0.13 -8.27 -15.89
CA VAL A 38 -0.67 -7.13 -15.13
C VAL A 38 0.11 -5.85 -15.47
N ASP A 39 -0.59 -4.78 -15.87
CA ASP A 39 -0.01 -3.46 -16.08
C ASP A 39 0.79 -3.02 -14.82
N GLY A 40 2.05 -2.61 -15.03
CA GLY A 40 2.94 -2.15 -13.96
C GLY A 40 2.33 -1.02 -13.11
N ALA A 41 1.43 -0.23 -13.68
CA ALA A 41 0.73 0.86 -13.02
C ALA A 41 -0.34 0.37 -12.01
N LEU A 42 -1.00 -0.77 -12.25
CA LEU A 42 -1.95 -1.36 -11.29
C LEU A 42 -1.19 -1.98 -10.11
N ALA A 43 -0.13 -2.74 -10.42
CA ALA A 43 0.74 -3.33 -9.40
C ALA A 43 1.43 -2.26 -8.53
N SER A 44 1.87 -1.14 -9.13
CA SER A 44 2.47 -0.03 -8.40
C SER A 44 1.48 0.64 -7.42
N ARG A 45 0.23 0.87 -7.84
CA ARG A 45 -0.83 1.40 -6.97
C ARG A 45 -1.15 0.46 -5.81
N ALA A 46 -1.31 -0.83 -6.09
CA ALA A 46 -1.55 -1.82 -5.05
C ALA A 46 -0.36 -1.92 -4.07
N SER A 47 0.87 -1.75 -4.58
CA SER A 47 2.09 -1.71 -3.76
C SER A 47 2.10 -0.50 -2.84
N ALA A 48 1.61 0.67 -3.29
CA ALA A 48 1.49 1.85 -2.43
C ALA A 48 0.59 1.60 -1.22
N PHE A 49 -0.59 0.99 -1.46
CA PHE A 49 -1.51 0.62 -0.40
C PHE A 49 -0.93 -0.44 0.55
N GLU A 50 -0.33 -1.51 0.01
CA GLU A 50 0.31 -2.54 0.83
C GLU A 50 1.44 -1.97 1.68
N ALA A 51 2.33 -1.20 1.06
CA ALA A 51 3.50 -0.65 1.73
C ALA A 51 3.11 0.31 2.85
N TYR A 52 2.12 1.19 2.62
CA TYR A 52 1.60 2.06 3.66
C TYR A 52 0.99 1.27 4.81
N THR A 53 0.02 0.39 4.53
CA THR A 53 -0.70 -0.36 5.58
C THR A 53 0.26 -1.21 6.39
N ARG A 54 1.18 -1.93 5.74
CA ARG A 54 2.22 -2.72 6.42
C ARG A 54 3.16 -1.88 7.28
N LYS A 55 3.70 -0.77 6.75
CA LYS A 55 4.64 0.09 7.49
C LYS A 55 3.96 0.74 8.69
N ALA A 56 2.74 1.23 8.53
CA ALA A 56 1.97 1.82 9.62
C ALA A 56 1.58 0.77 10.67
N THR A 57 1.11 -0.41 10.27
CA THR A 57 0.82 -1.51 11.20
C THR A 57 2.05 -1.99 11.97
N ALA A 58 3.25 -1.90 11.37
CA ALA A 58 4.51 -2.28 11.99
C ALA A 58 5.06 -1.25 12.99
N ILE A 59 4.37 -0.12 13.20
CA ILE A 59 4.73 0.84 14.24
C ILE A 59 4.58 0.15 15.59
N ASP A 60 5.72 -0.01 16.27
CA ASP A 60 5.77 -0.58 17.60
C ASP A 60 5.03 0.32 18.61
N ALA A 61 4.43 -0.29 19.63
CA ALA A 61 3.66 0.42 20.65
C ALA A 61 4.47 0.71 21.92
N SER A 62 5.74 0.29 22.00
CA SER A 62 6.63 0.68 23.09
C SER A 62 7.23 2.06 22.82
N PHE A 63 7.16 2.93 23.83
CA PHE A 63 7.75 4.27 23.78
C PHE A 63 8.62 4.47 25.03
N SER A 64 9.90 4.71 24.79
CA SER A 64 10.97 4.92 25.75
C SER A 64 11.41 6.39 25.82
N GLY A 65 11.10 7.21 24.81
CA GLY A 65 11.41 8.62 24.82
C GLY A 65 10.95 9.40 23.58
N PRO A 66 11.24 10.71 23.50
CA PRO A 66 10.75 11.56 22.42
C PRO A 66 11.43 11.33 21.06
N GLY A 67 12.64 10.75 21.05
CA GLY A 67 13.46 10.60 19.83
C GLY A 67 12.84 9.70 18.75
N GLU A 68 12.00 8.74 19.15
CA GLU A 68 11.34 7.80 18.22
C GLU A 68 9.98 8.26 17.70
N ILE A 69 9.38 9.28 18.33
CA ILE A 69 8.02 9.74 17.99
C ILE A 69 8.00 10.36 16.59
N ALA A 70 8.99 11.21 16.27
CA ALA A 70 9.01 11.97 15.02
C ALA A 70 9.03 11.07 13.76
N GLU A 71 9.79 9.97 13.78
CA GLU A 71 9.85 9.02 12.67
C GLU A 71 8.53 8.25 12.52
N ARG A 72 7.95 7.80 13.65
CA ARG A 72 6.67 7.07 13.65
C ARG A 72 5.52 7.95 13.15
N LEU A 73 5.50 9.23 13.54
CA LEU A 73 4.56 10.22 13.03
C LEU A 73 4.66 10.39 11.51
N ARG A 74 5.88 10.49 10.96
CA ARG A 74 6.09 10.59 9.52
C ARG A 74 5.72 9.30 8.78
N THR A 75 6.01 8.15 9.37
CA THR A 75 5.66 6.83 8.80
C THR A 75 4.15 6.68 8.64
N ALA A 76 3.36 6.98 9.69
CA ALA A 76 1.91 6.92 9.63
C ALA A 76 1.30 8.05 8.75
N ALA A 77 2.03 9.15 8.57
CA ALA A 77 1.67 10.20 7.62
C ALA A 77 1.96 9.84 6.15
N GLY A 78 2.57 8.70 5.85
CA GLY A 78 3.13 8.40 4.54
C GLY A 78 2.12 8.34 3.38
N TYR A 79 0.82 8.25 3.66
CA TYR A 79 -0.19 8.17 2.61
C TYR A 79 -0.67 9.54 2.11
N GLU A 80 -0.93 9.62 0.80
CA GLU A 80 -1.76 10.65 0.17
C GLU A 80 -3.18 10.07 -0.04
N PRO A 81 -4.27 10.77 0.36
CA PRO A 81 -5.62 10.21 0.32
C PRO A 81 -6.08 9.65 -1.03
N LYS A 82 -5.85 10.34 -2.16
CA LYS A 82 -6.29 9.87 -3.48
C LYS A 82 -5.45 8.68 -3.97
N GLU A 83 -4.14 8.70 -3.73
CA GLU A 83 -3.25 7.59 -4.04
C GLU A 83 -3.63 6.34 -3.23
N LEU A 84 -3.95 6.51 -1.95
CA LEU A 84 -4.34 5.40 -1.08
C LEU A 84 -5.71 4.82 -1.47
N GLU A 85 -6.67 5.67 -1.85
CA GLU A 85 -7.97 5.26 -2.41
C GLU A 85 -7.79 4.41 -3.67
N ALA A 86 -7.04 4.93 -4.65
CA ALA A 86 -6.74 4.20 -5.88
C ALA A 86 -5.96 2.91 -5.62
N GLY A 87 -5.00 2.95 -4.69
CA GLY A 87 -4.21 1.79 -4.28
C GLY A 87 -5.04 0.70 -3.61
N MET A 88 -6.02 1.08 -2.79
CA MET A 88 -6.96 0.16 -2.15
C MET A 88 -7.79 -0.60 -3.20
N ILE A 89 -8.35 0.12 -4.18
CA ILE A 89 -9.12 -0.49 -5.27
C ILE A 89 -8.22 -1.39 -6.13
N ALA A 90 -6.99 -0.94 -6.43
CA ALA A 90 -6.02 -1.74 -7.16
C ALA A 90 -5.64 -3.03 -6.40
N TYR A 91 -5.46 -2.94 -5.08
CA TYR A 91 -5.18 -4.10 -4.22
C TYR A 91 -6.34 -5.11 -4.24
N ALA A 92 -7.59 -4.64 -4.19
CA ALA A 92 -8.78 -5.47 -4.37
C ALA A 92 -8.80 -6.16 -5.75
N ALA A 93 -8.43 -5.46 -6.81
CA ALA A 93 -8.34 -6.03 -8.15
C ALA A 93 -7.29 -7.15 -8.24
N LEU A 94 -6.09 -6.93 -7.69
CA LEU A 94 -5.06 -7.98 -7.67
C LEU A 94 -5.48 -9.19 -6.83
N ALA A 95 -6.18 -8.96 -5.71
CA ALA A 95 -6.73 -10.02 -4.88
C ALA A 95 -7.82 -10.82 -5.62
N ALA A 96 -8.71 -10.16 -6.35
CA ALA A 96 -9.72 -10.79 -7.18
C ALA A 96 -9.10 -11.66 -8.29
N MET A 97 -8.02 -11.21 -8.93
CA MET A 97 -7.31 -11.98 -9.96
C MET A 97 -6.63 -13.26 -9.43
N GLN A 98 -6.54 -13.45 -8.12
CA GLN A 98 -6.06 -14.71 -7.54
C GLN A 98 -7.12 -15.82 -7.54
N GLU A 99 -8.36 -15.54 -7.93
CA GLU A 99 -9.42 -16.53 -8.05
C GLU A 99 -9.41 -17.15 -9.46
N PRO A 100 -8.99 -18.43 -9.64
CA PRO A 100 -8.79 -19.01 -10.97
C PRO A 100 -10.09 -19.13 -11.77
N SER A 101 -11.19 -19.47 -11.09
CA SER A 101 -12.51 -19.59 -11.71
C SER A 101 -12.98 -18.27 -12.33
N PHE A 102 -12.68 -17.15 -11.66
CA PHE A 102 -12.96 -15.81 -12.15
C PHE A 102 -12.11 -15.45 -13.37
N VAL A 103 -10.79 -15.68 -13.32
CA VAL A 103 -9.90 -15.38 -14.45
C VAL A 103 -10.30 -16.19 -15.70
N ALA A 104 -10.63 -17.47 -15.52
CA ALA A 104 -11.13 -18.31 -16.61
C ALA A 104 -12.48 -17.80 -17.15
N GLY A 105 -13.41 -17.45 -16.26
CA GLY A 105 -14.72 -16.90 -16.61
C GLY A 105 -14.65 -15.59 -17.39
N VAL A 106 -13.79 -14.67 -16.98
CA VAL A 106 -13.54 -13.40 -17.68
C VAL A 106 -12.99 -13.65 -19.08
N ARG A 107 -11.98 -14.52 -19.22
CA ARG A 107 -11.39 -14.85 -20.53
C ARG A 107 -12.42 -15.43 -21.49
N ALA A 108 -13.34 -16.27 -20.99
CA ALA A 108 -14.40 -16.85 -21.80
C ALA A 108 -15.43 -15.82 -22.30
N LYS A 109 -15.64 -14.71 -21.58
CA LYS A 109 -16.53 -13.62 -22.01
C LYS A 109 -15.92 -12.72 -23.10
N GLY A 110 -14.60 -12.67 -23.22
CA GLY A 110 -13.92 -11.84 -24.21
C GLY A 110 -14.03 -10.34 -23.94
N ARG A 111 -13.60 -9.51 -24.90
CA ARG A 111 -13.50 -8.05 -24.76
C ARG A 111 -14.84 -7.30 -24.86
N ASP A 112 -15.90 -7.97 -25.28
CA ASP A 112 -17.21 -7.33 -25.52
C ASP A 112 -17.83 -6.77 -24.23
N VAL A 113 -17.51 -7.38 -23.08
CA VAL A 113 -17.99 -6.92 -21.77
C VAL A 113 -17.24 -5.69 -21.24
N SER A 114 -16.07 -5.34 -21.79
CA SER A 114 -15.19 -4.31 -21.23
C SER A 114 -15.84 -2.92 -21.16
N ARG A 115 -16.64 -2.55 -22.16
CA ARG A 115 -17.33 -1.26 -22.18
C ARG A 115 -18.38 -1.16 -21.06
N ARG A 116 -19.10 -2.25 -20.81
CA ARG A 116 -20.08 -2.35 -19.71
C ARG A 116 -19.39 -2.27 -18.37
N LEU A 117 -18.30 -3.02 -18.17
CA LEU A 117 -17.54 -3.04 -16.91
C LEU A 117 -16.91 -1.68 -16.56
N ALA A 118 -16.47 -0.93 -17.56
CA ALA A 118 -15.91 0.42 -17.37
C ALA A 118 -16.97 1.46 -16.96
N ALA A 119 -18.21 1.29 -17.42
CA ALA A 119 -19.32 2.20 -17.13
C ALA A 119 -20.06 1.82 -15.83
N ASP A 120 -20.18 0.52 -15.57
CA ASP A 120 -20.92 -0.04 -14.44
C ASP A 120 -20.06 -1.14 -13.77
N PRO A 121 -19.37 -0.83 -12.65
CA PRO A 121 -18.56 -1.82 -11.96
C PRO A 121 -19.38 -2.94 -11.31
N ASP A 122 -20.67 -2.75 -11.05
CA ASP A 122 -21.51 -3.80 -10.45
C ASP A 122 -21.82 -4.92 -11.47
N ALA A 123 -21.79 -4.61 -12.76
CA ALA A 123 -21.87 -5.61 -13.84
C ALA A 123 -20.76 -6.68 -13.78
N ALA A 124 -19.67 -6.42 -13.06
CA ALA A 124 -18.62 -7.41 -12.83
C ALA A 124 -19.12 -8.61 -12.01
N MET A 125 -20.18 -8.44 -11.20
CA MET A 125 -20.76 -9.50 -10.39
C MET A 125 -21.50 -10.56 -11.22
N ASP A 126 -21.88 -10.23 -12.46
CA ASP A 126 -22.52 -11.16 -13.41
C ASP A 126 -21.52 -12.13 -14.05
N LEU A 127 -20.22 -11.91 -13.86
CA LEU A 127 -19.18 -12.74 -14.47
C LEU A 127 -19.02 -14.07 -13.72
N PRO A 128 -18.74 -15.18 -14.43
CA PRO A 128 -18.48 -16.46 -13.77
C PRO A 128 -17.30 -16.33 -12.79
N GLY A 129 -17.48 -16.84 -11.57
CA GLY A 129 -16.48 -16.73 -10.49
C GLY A 129 -16.42 -15.38 -9.77
N ALA A 130 -17.21 -14.38 -10.16
CA ALA A 130 -17.13 -13.04 -9.57
C ALA A 130 -17.43 -13.00 -8.07
N SER A 131 -18.42 -13.76 -7.59
CA SER A 131 -18.72 -13.86 -6.15
C SER A 131 -17.51 -14.35 -5.34
N ALA A 132 -16.79 -15.32 -5.89
CA ALA A 132 -15.58 -15.87 -5.28
C ALA A 132 -14.42 -14.87 -5.26
N ALA A 133 -14.22 -14.16 -6.37
CA ALA A 133 -13.23 -13.11 -6.50
C ALA A 133 -13.53 -11.91 -5.58
N ALA A 134 -14.80 -11.51 -5.50
CA ALA A 134 -15.28 -10.47 -4.60
C ALA A 134 -15.04 -10.86 -3.12
N ALA A 135 -15.37 -12.09 -2.74
CA ALA A 135 -15.14 -12.55 -1.38
C ALA A 135 -13.65 -12.57 -0.99
N ARG A 136 -12.78 -12.91 -1.94
CA ARG A 136 -11.33 -12.86 -1.75
C ARG A 136 -10.82 -11.42 -1.64
N ALA A 137 -11.27 -10.53 -2.52
CA ALA A 137 -10.91 -9.11 -2.49
C ALA A 137 -11.37 -8.44 -1.19
N ASN A 138 -12.60 -8.71 -0.77
CA ASN A 138 -13.15 -8.24 0.49
C ASN A 138 -12.30 -8.70 1.69
N ALA A 139 -11.98 -9.99 1.77
CA ALA A 139 -11.13 -10.52 2.83
C ALA A 139 -9.74 -9.87 2.86
N ALA A 140 -9.13 -9.66 1.69
CA ALA A 140 -7.79 -9.07 1.59
C ALA A 140 -7.77 -7.61 2.08
N LEU A 141 -8.80 -6.82 1.75
CA LEU A 141 -8.95 -5.45 2.24
C LEU A 141 -9.25 -5.41 3.75
N ALA A 142 -10.21 -6.23 4.20
CA ALA A 142 -10.62 -6.28 5.60
C ALA A 142 -9.42 -6.58 6.51
N ARG A 143 -8.60 -7.58 6.16
CA ARG A 143 -7.39 -7.90 6.94
C ARG A 143 -6.44 -6.71 7.09
N ARG A 144 -6.19 -5.96 6.01
CA ARG A 144 -5.27 -4.81 6.04
C ARG A 144 -5.84 -3.65 6.84
N GLY A 145 -7.14 -3.38 6.70
CA GLY A 145 -7.83 -2.35 7.47
C GLY A 145 -7.91 -2.68 8.96
N GLU A 146 -8.31 -3.90 9.31
CA GLU A 146 -8.41 -4.40 10.70
C GLU A 146 -7.04 -4.38 11.36
N ALA A 147 -6.00 -4.91 10.71
CA ALA A 147 -4.64 -4.91 11.27
C ALA A 147 -4.10 -3.50 11.54
N LEU A 148 -4.38 -2.54 10.66
CA LEU A 148 -4.01 -1.14 10.87
C LEU A 148 -4.81 -0.49 12.00
N ALA A 149 -6.11 -0.73 12.06
CA ALA A 149 -6.97 -0.21 13.11
C ALA A 149 -6.58 -0.74 14.50
N ASP A 150 -6.30 -2.03 14.59
CA ASP A 150 -5.87 -2.70 15.83
C ASP A 150 -4.49 -2.23 16.28
N ALA A 151 -3.56 -2.03 15.35
CA ALA A 151 -2.26 -1.42 15.66
C ALA A 151 -2.44 -0.01 16.22
N GLY A 152 -3.32 0.80 15.61
CA GLY A 152 -3.64 2.14 16.10
C GLY A 152 -4.23 2.12 17.51
N ALA A 153 -5.12 1.16 17.80
CA ALA A 153 -5.68 0.97 19.14
C ALA A 153 -4.62 0.61 20.18
N ARG A 154 -3.61 -0.21 19.82
CA ARG A 154 -2.46 -0.50 20.69
C ARG A 154 -1.61 0.74 20.96
N VAL A 155 -1.32 1.53 19.94
CA VAL A 155 -0.55 2.79 20.08
C VAL A 155 -1.33 3.81 20.93
N LYS A 156 -2.65 3.93 20.74
CA LYS A 156 -3.52 4.73 21.61
C LYS A 156 -3.45 4.27 23.07
N LYS A 157 -3.51 2.96 23.32
CA LYS A 157 -3.38 2.43 24.69
C LYS A 157 -2.01 2.76 25.29
N ALA A 158 -0.95 2.71 24.47
CA ALA A 158 0.39 3.10 24.90
C ALA A 158 0.47 4.59 25.27
N SER A 159 -0.22 5.48 24.55
CA SER A 159 -0.26 6.92 24.89
C SER A 159 -0.79 7.14 26.32
N TYR A 160 -1.87 6.46 26.70
CA TYR A 160 -2.42 6.53 28.05
C TYR A 160 -1.49 5.91 29.10
N SER A 161 -0.73 4.88 28.73
CA SER A 161 0.22 4.24 29.65
C SER A 161 1.41 5.16 29.93
N VAL A 162 1.97 5.79 28.89
CA VAL A 162 3.15 6.66 29.05
C VAL A 162 2.81 8.05 29.56
N GLN A 163 1.54 8.51 29.52
CA GLN A 163 1.14 9.86 30.00
C GLN A 163 1.52 10.13 31.48
N HIS A 164 1.76 9.09 32.26
CA HIS A 164 2.17 9.20 33.66
C HIS A 164 3.68 9.47 33.81
N GLN A 165 4.48 9.23 32.77
CA GLN A 165 5.93 9.41 32.80
C GLN A 165 6.31 10.90 32.65
N PRO A 166 7.37 11.40 33.34
CA PRO A 166 7.75 12.81 33.26
C PRO A 166 8.13 13.28 31.85
N TRP A 167 8.89 12.46 31.10
CA TRP A 167 9.35 12.82 29.76
C TRP A 167 8.18 12.99 28.77
N SER A 168 7.10 12.23 28.93
CA SER A 168 5.99 12.23 27.97
C SER A 168 5.08 13.46 28.14
N ARG A 169 5.03 14.02 29.36
CA ARG A 169 4.33 15.26 29.72
C ARG A 169 5.15 16.52 29.46
N ALA A 170 6.43 16.37 29.09
CA ALA A 170 7.26 17.51 28.75
C ALA A 170 6.63 18.29 27.59
N ARG A 171 6.66 19.62 27.69
CA ARG A 171 6.05 20.51 26.71
C ARG A 171 6.83 20.43 25.39
N LEU A 172 6.09 20.28 24.31
CA LEU A 172 6.61 20.35 22.96
C LEU A 172 7.05 21.79 22.63
N THR A 173 8.31 21.96 22.25
CA THR A 173 8.88 23.27 21.88
C THR A 173 8.94 23.50 20.36
N ASN A 174 8.76 22.45 19.56
CA ASN A 174 8.92 22.44 18.11
C ASN A 174 7.62 22.01 17.37
N GLY A 175 6.46 22.34 17.92
CA GLY A 175 5.14 22.00 17.37
C GLY A 175 4.97 22.29 15.87
N PRO A 176 5.17 23.55 15.43
CA PRO A 176 5.05 23.91 14.03
C PRO A 176 5.99 23.12 13.10
N GLN A 177 7.26 22.94 13.50
CA GLN A 177 8.26 22.22 12.71
C GLN A 177 7.91 20.72 12.59
N ARG A 178 7.44 20.10 13.66
CA ARG A 178 6.97 18.71 13.67
C ARG A 178 5.79 18.52 12.71
N LEU A 179 4.78 19.40 12.80
CA LEU A 179 3.61 19.35 11.92
C LEU A 179 4.02 19.55 10.45
N ALA A 180 4.93 20.49 10.17
CA ALA A 180 5.45 20.70 8.82
C ALA A 180 6.13 19.43 8.29
N ALA A 181 6.97 18.77 9.08
CA ALA A 181 7.63 17.53 8.70
C ALA A 181 6.64 16.39 8.41
N VAL A 182 5.56 16.28 9.20
CA VAL A 182 4.48 15.31 8.97
C VAL A 182 3.74 15.59 7.66
N LYS A 183 3.42 16.86 7.37
CA LYS A 183 2.76 17.25 6.12
C LYS A 183 3.61 16.95 4.88
N GLN A 184 4.93 17.03 4.99
CA GLN A 184 5.88 16.73 3.90
C GLN A 184 6.19 15.24 3.73
N ALA A 185 5.78 14.38 4.67
CA ALA A 185 6.06 12.95 4.61
C ALA A 185 5.13 12.16 3.68
N ALA A 186 4.08 12.78 3.15
CA ALA A 186 3.10 12.12 2.29
C ALA A 186 3.68 11.72 0.92
N GLY A 187 3.23 10.59 0.41
CA GLY A 187 3.51 10.10 -0.94
C GLY A 187 4.24 8.77 -0.94
N TYR A 188 3.82 7.87 -1.83
CA TYR A 188 4.46 6.58 -1.99
C TYR A 188 5.84 6.70 -2.65
N ARG A 189 6.84 6.05 -2.05
CA ARG A 189 8.15 5.82 -2.66
C ARG A 189 8.33 4.33 -2.84
N ALA A 190 8.46 3.90 -4.09
CA ALA A 190 8.61 2.50 -4.44
C ALA A 190 9.93 1.92 -3.90
N ASP A 191 9.84 0.76 -3.28
CA ASP A 191 10.97 -0.06 -2.84
C ASP A 191 11.05 -1.33 -3.69
N PRO A 192 12.24 -1.78 -4.13
CA PRO A 192 12.40 -2.97 -4.96
C PRO A 192 11.73 -4.24 -4.41
N ALA A 193 11.65 -4.37 -3.08
CA ALA A 193 11.04 -5.51 -2.43
C ALA A 193 9.50 -5.40 -2.27
N ASP A 194 8.89 -4.26 -2.63
CA ASP A 194 7.44 -4.07 -2.50
C ASP A 194 6.64 -5.06 -3.36
N ARG A 195 7.12 -5.43 -4.56
CA ARG A 195 6.44 -6.43 -5.39
C ARG A 195 6.39 -7.81 -4.74
N GLY A 196 7.48 -8.22 -4.09
CA GLY A 196 7.55 -9.49 -3.37
C GLY A 196 6.62 -9.49 -2.15
N ARG A 197 6.62 -8.39 -1.40
CA ARG A 197 5.73 -8.19 -0.24
C ARG A 197 4.26 -8.17 -0.63
N LEU A 198 3.91 -7.48 -1.72
CA LEU A 198 2.56 -7.47 -2.29
C LEU A 198 2.12 -8.88 -2.70
N THR A 199 2.98 -9.65 -3.35
CA THR A 199 2.68 -11.03 -3.74
C THR A 199 2.40 -11.90 -2.51
N ALA A 200 3.24 -11.81 -1.47
CA ALA A 200 3.05 -12.53 -0.23
C ALA A 200 1.73 -12.14 0.47
N ALA A 201 1.43 -10.84 0.53
CA ALA A 201 0.20 -10.30 1.11
C ALA A 201 -1.07 -10.84 0.43
N LEU A 202 -1.06 -10.89 -0.91
CA LEU A 202 -2.18 -11.41 -1.70
C LEU A 202 -2.31 -12.94 -1.61
N ALA A 203 -1.23 -13.65 -1.28
CA ALA A 203 -1.21 -15.11 -1.12
C ALA A 203 -1.86 -15.58 0.20
N GLU A 204 -1.98 -14.73 1.23
CA GLU A 204 -2.63 -15.04 2.51
C GLU A 204 -4.07 -15.57 2.35
N GLY A 205 -4.73 -15.31 1.22
CA GLY A 205 -6.00 -15.96 0.87
C GLY A 205 -7.19 -15.44 1.68
N GLY A 206 -8.05 -16.34 2.15
CA GLY A 206 -9.27 -16.00 2.88
C GLY A 206 -10.45 -15.57 2.01
N ARG A 207 -11.65 -15.62 2.59
CA ARG A 207 -12.92 -15.25 1.94
C ARG A 207 -13.81 -14.55 2.96
N ARG A 208 -14.40 -13.43 2.58
CA ARG A 208 -15.34 -12.66 3.39
C ARG A 208 -16.53 -12.29 2.51
N GLY A 209 -17.72 -12.72 2.91
CA GLY A 209 -18.94 -12.41 2.17
C GLY A 209 -19.24 -10.91 2.15
N GLY A 210 -20.10 -10.51 1.20
CA GLY A 210 -20.52 -9.14 1.02
C GLY A 210 -19.77 -8.43 -0.12
N THR A 211 -20.51 -7.59 -0.83
CA THR A 211 -19.98 -6.73 -1.89
C THR A 211 -20.12 -5.28 -1.46
N SER A 212 -19.12 -4.47 -1.78
CA SER A 212 -19.09 -3.04 -1.55
C SER A 212 -18.76 -2.29 -2.85
N PRO A 213 -19.01 -0.98 -2.94
CA PRO A 213 -18.62 -0.19 -4.10
C PRO A 213 -17.12 -0.29 -4.45
N VAL A 214 -16.24 -0.43 -3.46
CA VAL A 214 -14.80 -0.63 -3.66
C VAL A 214 -14.50 -2.03 -4.16
N VAL A 215 -15.16 -3.05 -3.63
CA VAL A 215 -14.99 -4.45 -4.08
C VAL A 215 -15.50 -4.62 -5.51
N SER A 216 -16.69 -4.09 -5.86
CA SER A 216 -17.21 -4.11 -7.23
C SER A 216 -16.24 -3.46 -8.22
N ARG A 217 -15.73 -2.26 -7.89
CA ARG A 217 -14.71 -1.57 -8.71
C ARG A 217 -13.43 -2.39 -8.86
N GLY A 218 -12.97 -3.01 -7.77
CA GLY A 218 -11.80 -3.89 -7.79
C GLY A 218 -12.00 -5.10 -8.70
N VAL A 219 -13.15 -5.79 -8.61
CA VAL A 219 -13.45 -6.95 -9.46
C VAL A 219 -13.65 -6.54 -10.93
N ALA A 220 -14.29 -5.40 -11.20
CA ALA A 220 -14.38 -4.83 -12.55
C ALA A 220 -13.00 -4.51 -13.14
N LEU A 221 -12.12 -3.88 -12.35
CA LEU A 221 -10.73 -3.62 -12.73
C LEU A 221 -9.93 -4.90 -12.98
N ALA A 222 -10.14 -5.92 -12.14
CA ALA A 222 -9.53 -7.23 -12.33
C ALA A 222 -9.95 -7.85 -13.67
N ALA A 223 -11.25 -7.79 -14.00
CA ALA A 223 -11.76 -8.28 -15.28
C ALA A 223 -11.16 -7.49 -16.46
N LEU A 224 -11.13 -6.16 -16.39
CA LEU A 224 -10.53 -5.32 -17.43
C LEU A 224 -9.04 -5.62 -17.62
N SER A 225 -8.29 -5.84 -16.53
CA SER A 225 -6.87 -6.19 -16.60
C SER A 225 -6.65 -7.58 -17.21
N VAL A 226 -7.46 -8.58 -16.85
CA VAL A 226 -7.43 -9.92 -17.46
C VAL A 226 -7.70 -9.86 -18.98
N LEU A 227 -8.54 -8.92 -19.42
CA LEU A 227 -8.85 -8.70 -20.84
C LEU A 227 -7.81 -7.83 -21.58
N GLY A 228 -6.82 -7.27 -20.87
CA GLY A 228 -5.83 -6.33 -21.42
C GLY A 228 -6.48 -4.99 -21.83
N GLN A 229 -7.39 -4.50 -21.00
CA GLN A 229 -8.17 -3.27 -21.18
C GLN A 229 -7.94 -2.29 -20.02
N ASP A 230 -6.70 -2.22 -19.50
CA ASP A 230 -6.36 -1.45 -18.29
C ASP A 230 -6.73 0.04 -18.40
N GLY A 231 -6.59 0.61 -19.60
CA GLY A 231 -6.95 2.01 -19.86
C GLY A 231 -8.44 2.31 -19.66
N ALA A 232 -9.33 1.36 -19.93
CA ALA A 232 -10.77 1.53 -19.78
C ALA A 232 -11.20 1.62 -18.30
N GLY A 233 -10.39 1.09 -17.38
CA GLY A 233 -10.70 1.05 -15.95
C GLY A 233 -10.29 2.30 -15.17
N ARG A 234 -9.68 3.31 -15.80
CA ARG A 234 -9.08 4.46 -15.08
C ARG A 234 -10.04 5.16 -14.11
N SER A 235 -11.31 5.33 -14.51
CA SER A 235 -12.37 5.94 -13.69
C SER A 235 -12.76 5.10 -12.48
N LEU A 236 -12.56 3.79 -12.54
CA LEU A 236 -12.93 2.85 -11.47
C LEU A 236 -11.98 2.94 -10.27
N LEU A 237 -10.84 3.62 -10.39
CA LEU A 237 -9.88 3.85 -9.30
C LEU A 237 -10.32 4.91 -8.28
N SER A 238 -11.57 5.39 -8.36
CA SER A 238 -12.15 6.28 -7.36
C SER A 238 -13.50 5.79 -6.86
N GLU A 239 -13.66 5.83 -5.54
CA GLU A 239 -14.89 5.63 -4.80
C GLU A 239 -15.04 6.80 -3.80
N PRO A 240 -15.93 7.78 -4.08
CA PRO A 240 -15.97 9.05 -3.37
C PRO A 240 -16.12 8.96 -1.85
N ARG A 241 -16.83 7.96 -1.32
CA ARG A 241 -17.04 7.82 0.13
C ARG A 241 -15.74 7.41 0.82
N SER A 242 -15.03 6.44 0.26
CA SER A 242 -13.73 5.98 0.75
C SER A 242 -12.69 7.09 0.64
N GLY A 243 -12.64 7.80 -0.49
CA GLY A 243 -11.77 8.96 -0.66
C GLY A 243 -12.06 10.07 0.37
N GLN A 244 -13.34 10.34 0.66
CA GLN A 244 -13.72 11.32 1.68
C GLN A 244 -13.29 10.88 3.08
N CYS A 245 -13.48 9.61 3.43
CA CYS A 245 -13.05 9.06 4.72
C CYS A 245 -11.54 9.27 4.93
N LEU A 246 -10.72 8.90 3.94
CA LEU A 246 -9.27 9.03 4.00
C LEU A 246 -8.80 10.49 4.10
N ARG A 247 -9.50 11.43 3.44
CA ARG A 247 -9.24 12.88 3.55
C ARG A 247 -9.55 13.40 4.96
N ILE A 248 -10.68 12.98 5.55
CA ILE A 248 -11.06 13.36 6.91
C ILE A 248 -10.06 12.80 7.92
N ALA A 249 -9.67 11.52 7.80
CA ALA A 249 -8.64 10.91 8.65
C ALA A 249 -7.33 11.72 8.63
N LYS A 250 -6.87 12.11 7.42
CA LYS A 250 -5.65 12.92 7.25
C LYS A 250 -5.79 14.30 7.89
N LEU A 251 -6.95 14.93 7.73
CA LEU A 251 -7.25 16.23 8.30
C LEU A 251 -7.26 16.18 9.84
N ASN A 252 -7.96 15.20 10.42
CA ASN A 252 -8.01 15.00 11.86
C ASN A 252 -6.61 14.78 12.44
N TYR A 253 -5.76 14.03 11.75
CA TYR A 253 -4.39 13.82 12.18
C TYR A 253 -3.59 15.12 12.25
N HIS A 254 -3.68 15.95 11.20
CA HIS A 254 -3.02 17.25 11.20
C HIS A 254 -3.56 18.21 12.27
N GLN A 255 -4.87 18.20 12.51
CA GLN A 255 -5.51 19.04 13.53
C GLN A 255 -5.12 18.61 14.94
N CYS A 256 -5.12 17.30 15.22
CA CYS A 256 -4.69 16.76 16.50
C CYS A 256 -3.22 17.13 16.79
N LEU A 257 -2.32 16.96 15.81
CA LEU A 257 -0.91 17.33 15.98
C LEU A 257 -0.69 18.84 16.12
N ALA A 258 -1.53 19.67 15.50
CA ALA A 258 -1.47 21.11 15.68
C ALA A 258 -1.86 21.54 17.10
N ALA A 259 -2.78 20.79 17.74
CA ALA A 259 -3.25 21.05 19.10
C ALA A 259 -2.37 20.38 20.18
N ALA A 260 -1.60 19.35 19.84
CA ALA A 260 -0.76 18.61 20.78
C ALA A 260 0.32 19.50 21.42
N GLY A 261 0.29 19.60 22.75
CA GLY A 261 1.24 20.32 23.60
C GLY A 261 2.25 19.43 24.31
N THR A 262 2.05 18.11 24.35
CA THR A 262 2.97 17.14 24.99
C THR A 262 3.27 15.92 24.11
N HIS A 263 4.30 15.15 24.45
CA HIS A 263 4.71 13.98 23.68
C HIS A 263 3.69 12.83 23.72
N TYR A 264 2.99 12.61 24.84
CA TYR A 264 1.96 11.56 24.87
C TYR A 264 0.76 11.92 23.97
N GLU A 265 0.47 13.21 23.76
CA GLU A 265 -0.56 13.65 22.83
C GLU A 265 -0.18 13.38 21.37
N ASP A 266 1.10 13.53 21.00
CA ASP A 266 1.58 13.09 19.68
C ASP A 266 1.35 11.58 19.47
N ILE A 267 1.62 10.75 20.49
CA ILE A 267 1.38 9.29 20.43
C ILE A 267 -0.13 9.00 20.33
N TYR A 268 -0.96 9.78 21.01
CA TYR A 268 -2.41 9.66 20.88
C TYR A 268 -2.88 10.00 19.46
N CYS A 269 -2.42 11.12 18.89
CA CYS A 269 -2.75 11.52 17.52
C CYS A 269 -2.30 10.49 16.49
N LEU A 270 -1.10 9.89 16.69
CA LEU A 270 -0.58 8.80 15.90
C LEU A 270 -1.53 7.58 15.93
N GLY A 271 -1.87 7.09 17.12
CA GLY A 271 -2.70 5.90 17.28
C GLY A 271 -4.11 6.08 16.73
N VAL A 272 -4.75 7.21 17.04
CA VAL A 272 -6.14 7.46 16.62
C VAL A 272 -6.22 7.86 15.15
N HIS A 273 -5.63 8.99 14.77
CA HIS A 273 -5.94 9.62 13.50
C HIS A 273 -5.03 9.20 12.35
N ALA A 274 -3.79 8.80 12.64
CA ALA A 274 -2.87 8.33 11.60
C ALA A 274 -2.96 6.81 11.36
N MET A 275 -3.56 6.05 12.29
CA MET A 275 -3.64 4.59 12.21
C MET A 275 -5.08 4.08 12.30
N THR A 276 -5.79 4.31 13.41
CA THR A 276 -7.15 3.80 13.58
C THR A 276 -8.12 4.35 12.53
N ASP A 277 -8.17 5.66 12.31
CA ASP A 277 -9.06 6.28 11.33
C ASP A 277 -8.86 5.75 9.90
N PRO A 278 -7.64 5.76 9.30
CA PRO A 278 -7.46 5.20 7.96
C PRO A 278 -7.69 3.68 7.91
N GLY A 279 -7.36 2.94 8.98
CA GLY A 279 -7.71 1.52 9.09
C GLY A 279 -9.22 1.28 9.03
N GLN A 280 -9.99 2.08 9.78
CA GLN A 280 -11.46 2.05 9.77
C GLN A 280 -12.03 2.46 8.41
N CYS A 281 -11.43 3.43 7.72
CA CYS A 281 -11.83 3.77 6.35
C CYS A 281 -11.72 2.57 5.40
N VAL A 282 -10.64 1.79 5.51
CA VAL A 282 -10.46 0.57 4.71
C VAL A 282 -11.49 -0.50 5.10
N VAL A 283 -11.78 -0.68 6.39
CA VAL A 283 -12.81 -1.63 6.83
C VAL A 283 -14.20 -1.20 6.37
N GLU A 284 -14.56 0.07 6.46
CA GLU A 284 -15.84 0.60 5.97
C GLU A 284 -15.97 0.44 4.45
N ALA A 285 -14.87 0.60 3.71
CA ALA A 285 -14.82 0.36 2.28
C ALA A 285 -15.15 -1.10 1.89
N THR A 286 -15.09 -2.06 2.81
CA THR A 286 -15.49 -3.46 2.58
C THR A 286 -16.98 -3.73 2.84
N LYS A 287 -17.71 -2.75 3.39
CA LYS A 287 -19.12 -2.93 3.73
C LYS A 287 -20.03 -2.51 2.57
N PRO A 288 -21.21 -3.14 2.42
CA PRO A 288 -22.22 -2.69 1.48
C PRO A 288 -22.55 -1.22 1.71
N ALA A 289 -22.82 -0.49 0.63
CA ALA A 289 -23.34 0.86 0.76
C ALA A 289 -24.64 0.80 1.56
N LYS A 290 -24.70 1.51 2.69
CA LYS A 290 -25.99 1.74 3.37
C LYS A 290 -26.91 2.40 2.34
N MET A 291 -28.01 1.72 1.99
CA MET A 291 -29.11 2.37 1.27
C MET A 291 -29.54 3.53 2.16
N ARG A 292 -29.41 4.77 1.67
CA ARG A 292 -30.15 5.86 2.29
C ARG A 292 -31.61 5.47 2.10
N ARG A 293 -32.33 5.14 3.18
CA ARG A 293 -33.78 5.19 3.13
C ARG A 293 -34.10 6.57 2.59
N ALA A 294 -34.70 6.65 1.42
CA ALA A 294 -35.33 7.87 0.99
C ALA A 294 -36.39 8.16 2.07
N SER A 295 -36.15 9.16 2.92
CA SER A 295 -37.28 9.81 3.59
C SER A 295 -38.12 10.35 2.45
N LEU A 296 -39.28 9.73 2.27
CA LEU A 296 -40.41 10.35 1.62
C LEU A 296 -40.94 11.33 2.66
N ASP A 297 -40.44 12.56 2.64
CA ASP A 297 -41.10 13.73 3.20
C ASP A 297 -41.20 14.78 2.09
#